data_AF-A0A7X3INH3-F1
#
_entry.id   AF-A0A7X3INH3-F1
#
_cell.length_a   1.000
_cell.length_b   1.000
_cell.length_c   1.000
_cell.angle_alpha   90.00
_cell.angle_beta   90.00
_cell.angle_gamma   90.00
#
_symmetry.space_group_name_H-M   'P 1'
#
loop_
_entity.id
_entity.type
_entity.pdbx_description
1 polymer ?
#
loop_
_entity_poly.entity_id
_entity_poly.type
_entity_poly.pdbx_seq_one_letter_code
_entity_poly.pdbx_strand_id
1 'polypeptide(L)'
;MVLSDKQQEALEMAQKHGGKLMRWKQGGYWTYLEAIQERVYPSQEALDLEWYCTTNTIFALVRRGYMMMDDWEHCSVIPGMHTEN
;
A
#
# COMPACT_ATOMS: atom_id res chain seq x y z
N MET A 1 17.39 -7.39 6.79
CA MET A 1 16.61 -6.71 7.85
C MET A 1 15.18 -7.24 7.79
N VAL A 2 14.60 -7.65 8.91
CA VAL A 2 13.26 -8.25 8.93
C VAL A 2 12.18 -7.15 8.83
N LEU A 3 11.18 -7.36 7.96
CA LEU A 3 9.99 -6.51 7.90
C LEU A 3 9.10 -6.77 9.12
N SER A 4 8.41 -5.74 9.63
CA SER A 4 7.33 -6.01 10.60
C SER A 4 6.16 -6.68 9.90
N ASP A 5 5.29 -7.37 10.64
CA ASP A 5 4.12 -8.06 10.06
C ASP A 5 3.27 -7.12 9.19
N LYS A 6 3.05 -5.88 9.64
CA LYS A 6 2.32 -4.86 8.86
C LYS A 6 3.03 -4.43 7.58
N GLN A 7 4.36 -4.42 7.57
CA GLN A 7 5.15 -4.08 6.37
C GLN A 7 5.12 -5.25 5.38
N GLN A 8 5.25 -6.47 5.89
CA GLN A 8 5.19 -7.70 5.10
C GLN A 8 3.81 -7.83 4.45
N GLU A 9 2.74 -7.68 5.22
CA GLU A 9 1.36 -7.72 4.73
C GLU A 9 1.09 -6.66 3.66
N ALA A 10 1.55 -5.42 3.86
CA ALA A 10 1.39 -4.37 2.86
C ALA A 10 2.11 -4.67 1.54
N LEU A 11 3.30 -5.28 1.61
CA LEU A 11 4.03 -5.71 0.43
C LEU A 11 3.31 -6.85 -0.30
N GLU A 12 2.80 -7.83 0.44
CA GLU A 12 2.04 -8.96 -0.10
C GLU A 12 0.74 -8.51 -0.78
N MET A 13 0.00 -7.59 -0.15
CA MET A 13 -1.21 -7.03 -0.75
C MET A 13 -0.88 -6.23 -2.01
N ALA A 14 0.17 -5.42 -2.00
CA ALA A 14 0.61 -4.72 -3.21
C ALA A 14 0.94 -5.72 -4.33
N GLN A 15 1.73 -6.76 -4.05
CA GLN A 15 2.13 -7.78 -5.04
C GLN A 15 0.93 -8.57 -5.59
N LYS A 16 -0.01 -8.96 -4.72
CA LYS A 16 -1.21 -9.69 -5.11
C LYS A 16 -2.15 -8.85 -5.99
N HIS A 17 -2.16 -7.54 -5.81
CA HIS A 17 -3.05 -6.60 -6.49
C HIS A 17 -2.31 -5.70 -7.50
N GLY A 18 -1.55 -6.34 -8.41
CA GLY A 18 -0.95 -5.63 -9.55
C GLY A 18 0.31 -4.81 -9.24
N GLY A 19 0.90 -5.02 -8.07
CA GLY A 19 2.15 -4.38 -7.65
C GLY A 19 2.00 -2.93 -7.20
N LYS A 20 0.77 -2.45 -6.92
CA LYS A 20 0.51 -1.04 -6.62
C LYS A 20 -0.41 -0.85 -5.44
N LEU A 21 -0.16 0.20 -4.67
CA LEU A 21 -1.09 0.70 -3.66
C LEU A 21 -1.35 2.18 -3.93
N MET A 22 -2.57 2.61 -3.62
CA MET A 22 -3.01 3.99 -3.72
C MET A 22 -3.42 4.54 -2.37
N ARG A 23 -3.19 5.83 -2.19
CA ARG A 23 -3.58 6.57 -1.02
C ARG A 23 -5.09 6.77 -1.03
N TRP A 24 -5.72 6.37 0.05
CA TRP A 24 -7.16 6.47 0.21
C TRP A 24 -7.55 7.70 1.03
N LYS A 25 -8.20 8.65 0.34
CA LYS A 25 -8.67 9.96 0.86
C LYS A 25 -7.57 10.75 1.60
N GLN A 26 -7.91 11.93 2.11
CA GLN A 26 -6.99 12.77 2.90
C GLN A 26 -6.56 12.12 4.24
N GLY A 27 -7.07 10.93 4.59
CA GLY A 27 -6.90 10.27 5.89
C GLY A 27 -5.54 9.58 6.14
N GLY A 28 -4.64 9.55 5.16
CA GLY A 28 -3.29 8.99 5.35
C GLY A 28 -3.24 7.45 5.36
N TYR A 29 -4.25 6.80 4.79
CA TYR A 29 -4.29 5.35 4.58
C TYR A 29 -4.00 4.99 3.13
N TRP A 30 -3.60 3.74 2.90
CA TRP A 30 -3.25 3.20 1.60
C TRP A 30 -3.91 1.85 1.40
N THR A 31 -4.36 1.56 0.18
CA THR A 31 -5.04 0.32 -0.19
C THR A 31 -4.77 -0.04 -1.65
N TYR A 32 -5.20 -1.21 -2.11
CA TYR A 32 -5.14 -1.57 -3.54
C TYR A 32 -6.34 -1.00 -4.30
N LEU A 33 -6.18 -0.82 -5.61
CA LEU A 33 -7.17 -0.13 -6.45
C LEU A 33 -8.55 -0.79 -6.39
N GLU A 34 -8.60 -2.12 -6.39
CA GLU A 34 -9.85 -2.89 -6.39
C GLU A 34 -10.63 -2.80 -5.06
N ALA A 35 -10.00 -2.38 -3.96
CA ALA A 35 -10.67 -2.15 -2.69
C ALA A 35 -11.59 -0.92 -2.74
N ILE A 36 -11.33 0.00 -3.66
CA ILE A 36 -12.14 1.19 -3.86
C ILE A 36 -13.27 0.83 -4.83
N GLN A 37 -14.42 0.49 -4.27
CA GLN A 37 -15.62 0.26 -5.09
C GLN A 37 -15.98 1.55 -5.85
N GLU A 38 -16.09 1.49 -7.18
CA GLU A 38 -16.35 2.63 -8.08
C GLU A 38 -17.60 3.46 -7.73
N ARG A 39 -18.49 2.95 -6.87
CA ARG A 39 -19.62 3.69 -6.30
C ARG A 39 -19.19 4.47 -5.07
N VAL A 40 -18.22 5.37 -5.22
CA VAL A 40 -17.72 6.18 -4.12
C VAL A 40 -18.78 7.22 -3.74
N TYR A 41 -19.61 6.84 -2.76
CA TYR A 41 -20.28 7.82 -1.92
C TYR A 41 -19.20 8.64 -1.20
N PRO A 42 -19.33 9.98 -1.12
CA PRO A 42 -18.36 10.84 -0.44
C PRO A 42 -18.02 10.40 1.00
N SER A 43 -18.92 9.66 1.65
CA SER A 43 -18.89 9.28 3.06
C SER A 43 -18.16 7.98 3.41
N GLN A 44 -17.66 7.19 2.45
CA GLN A 44 -17.05 5.89 2.77
C GLN A 44 -15.86 6.07 3.75
N GLU A 45 -15.87 5.37 4.89
CA GLU A 45 -14.85 5.46 5.93
C GLU A 45 -13.74 4.42 5.73
N ALA A 46 -12.58 4.57 6.40
CA ALA A 46 -11.44 3.64 6.21
C ALA A 46 -11.83 2.22 6.60
N LEU A 47 -12.77 2.09 7.53
CA LEU A 47 -13.33 0.85 8.03
C LEU A 47 -14.15 0.09 6.96
N ASP A 48 -14.57 0.77 5.90
CA ASP A 48 -15.35 0.16 4.82
C ASP A 48 -14.46 -0.43 3.70
N LEU A 49 -13.15 -0.22 3.77
CA LEU A 49 -12.21 -0.85 2.85
C LEU A 49 -12.00 -2.32 3.22
N GLU A 50 -11.94 -3.19 2.21
CA GLU A 50 -11.58 -4.60 2.40
C GLU A 50 -10.22 -4.76 3.09
N TRP A 51 -9.29 -3.86 2.78
CA TRP A 51 -7.98 -3.78 3.41
C TRP A 51 -7.41 -2.37 3.36
N TYR A 52 -6.58 -2.00 4.32
CA TYR A 52 -5.78 -0.79 4.27
C TYR A 52 -4.54 -0.88 5.17
N CYS A 53 -3.55 -0.04 4.88
CA CYS A 53 -2.41 0.22 5.75
C CYS A 53 -2.17 1.73 5.93
N THR A 54 -1.23 2.10 6.80
CA THR A 54 -0.92 3.51 7.08
C THR A 54 0.17 4.06 6.17
N THR A 55 0.19 5.38 5.97
CA THR A 55 1.29 6.06 5.24
C THR A 55 2.66 5.76 5.85
N ASN A 56 2.76 5.61 7.18
CA ASN A 56 4.01 5.26 7.84
C ASN A 56 4.53 3.87 7.41
N THR A 57 3.63 2.92 7.15
CA THR A 57 3.99 1.60 6.60
C THR A 57 4.61 1.74 5.22
N ILE A 58 3.97 2.51 4.32
CA ILE A 58 4.47 2.76 2.97
C ILE A 58 5.82 3.46 3.01
N PHE A 59 5.97 4.54 3.79
CA PHE A 59 7.24 5.24 3.90
C PHE A 59 8.36 4.35 4.47
N ALA A 60 8.04 3.42 5.36
CA ALA A 60 9.02 2.45 5.84
C ALA A 60 9.46 1.49 4.74
N LEU A 61 8.54 0.99 3.92
CA LEU A 61 8.85 0.13 2.78
C LEU A 61 9.64 0.86 1.69
N VAL A 62 9.31 2.13 1.43
CA VAL A 62 10.03 2.99 0.48
C VAL A 62 11.46 3.25 0.93
N ARG A 63 11.67 3.64 2.19
CA ARG A 63 13.03 3.84 2.74
C ARG A 63 13.87 2.56 2.73
N ARG A 64 13.22 1.40 2.74
CA ARG A 64 13.88 0.08 2.69
C ARG A 64 14.08 -0.44 1.26
N GLY A 65 13.57 0.25 0.25
CA GLY A 65 13.74 -0.11 -1.16
C GLY A 65 12.80 -1.18 -1.70
N TYR A 66 11.78 -1.60 -0.93
CA TYR A 66 10.78 -2.57 -1.40
C TYR A 66 9.70 -1.94 -2.28
N MET A 67 9.42 -0.66 -2.06
CA MET A 67 8.44 0.12 -2.81
C MET A 67 9.05 1.43 -3.27
N MET A 68 8.49 2.01 -4.33
CA MET A 68 8.76 3.38 -4.76
C MET A 68 7.48 4.20 -4.70
N MET A 69 7.61 5.47 -4.33
CA MET A 69 6.53 6.44 -4.48
C MET A 69 6.51 6.90 -5.93
N ASP A 70 5.41 6.64 -6.64
CA ASP A 70 5.22 7.12 -8.01
C ASP A 70 4.80 8.60 -7.97
N ASP A 71 3.89 8.92 -7.06
CA ASP A 71 3.46 10.28 -6.71
C ASP A 71 2.92 10.28 -5.26
N TRP A 72 2.29 11.37 -4.81
CA TRP A 72 1.76 11.46 -3.43
C TRP A 72 0.57 10.53 -3.14
N GLU A 73 -0.09 10.07 -4.19
CA GLU A 73 -1.29 9.24 -4.17
C GLU A 73 -1.01 7.79 -4.58
N HIS A 74 0.14 7.48 -5.16
CA HIS A 74 0.44 6.15 -5.70
C HIS A 74 1.85 5.68 -5.34
N CYS A 75 1.97 4.37 -5.10
CA CYS A 75 3.24 3.70 -4.93
C CYS A 75 3.23 2.31 -5.58
N SER A 76 4.40 1.88 -6.03
CA SER A 76 4.60 0.63 -6.75
C SER A 76 5.67 -0.22 -6.07
N VAL A 77 5.52 -1.54 -6.12
CA VAL A 77 6.54 -2.50 -5.67
C VAL A 77 7.74 -2.43 -6.62
N ILE A 78 8.95 -2.39 -6.07
CA ILE A 78 10.18 -2.43 -6.87
C ILE A 78 10.46 -3.90 -7.26
N PRO A 79 10.47 -4.24 -8.56
CA PRO A 79 10.76 -5.60 -8.99
C PRO A 79 12.22 -5.97 -8.68
N GLY A 80 12.45 -7.19 -8.19
CA GLY A 80 13.81 -7.71 -8.01
C GLY A 80 14.47 -7.38 -6.67
N MET A 81 13.77 -6.77 -5.71
CA MET A 81 14.15 -6.89 -4.29
C MET A 81 13.81 -8.31 -3.79
N HIS A 82 14.54 -9.29 -4.33
CA HIS A 82 14.75 -10.55 -3.66
C HIS A 82 15.59 -10.24 -2.43
N THR A 83 15.04 -10.48 -1.24
CA THR A 83 15.87 -10.65 -0.05
C THR A 83 16.90 -11.72 -0.37
N GLU A 84 18.16 -11.30 -0.58
CA GLU A 84 19.28 -12.22 -0.58
C GLU A 84 19.31 -12.94 0.78
N ASN A 85 19.13 -14.26 0.72
CA ASN A 85 19.40 -15.33 1.69
C ASN A 85 19.15 -15.06 3.19
#